data_AF-A0A1B6IFB1-F1
#
_entry.id   AF-A0A1B6IFB1-F1
#
_cell.length_a   1.000
_cell.length_b   1.000
_cell.length_c   1.000
_cell.angle_alpha   90.00
_cell.angle_beta   90.00
_cell.angle_gamma   90.00
#
_symmetry.space_group_name_H-M   'P 1'
#
loop_
_entity.id
_entity.type
_entity.pdbx_description
1 polymer ?
#
loop_
_entity_poly.entity_id
_entity_poly.type
_entity_poly.pdbx_seq_one_letter_code
_entity_poly.pdbx_strand_id
1 'polypeptide(L)'
;MDMSWIQKKGCAFGYKEDLKQNRHGQEGGIIWWEEVLKECRAQETFITLKGWRDECFDVRAGYSAEALLKMDRCATCLFGICNYGVDINGYVMDPEKGLCIWLQRRSQTKQTWPGRWDNMVGG
;
A
#
# COMPACT_ATOMS: atom_id res chain seq x y z
N MET A 1 -10.25 -5.78 -27.97
CA MET A 1 -10.14 -4.71 -26.96
C MET A 1 -8.70 -4.70 -26.51
N ASP A 2 -7.95 -3.70 -26.96
CA ASP A 2 -6.52 -3.56 -26.73
C ASP A 2 -6.27 -3.09 -25.28
N MET A 3 -5.45 -3.84 -24.54
CA MET A 3 -5.13 -3.65 -23.12
C MET A 3 -3.81 -2.89 -22.92
N SER A 4 -3.34 -2.16 -23.93
CA SER A 4 -2.02 -1.49 -23.96
C SER A 4 -1.84 -0.28 -23.04
N TRP A 5 -2.75 0.02 -22.10
CA TRP A 5 -2.68 1.23 -21.25
C TRP A 5 -2.15 1.02 -19.82
N ILE A 6 -1.83 -0.21 -19.39
CA ILE A 6 -1.19 -0.44 -18.08
C ILE A 6 0.31 -0.18 -18.20
N GLN A 7 0.68 1.10 -18.28
CA GLN A 7 2.04 1.55 -18.07
C GLN A 7 2.32 1.50 -16.56
N LYS A 8 3.18 0.58 -16.14
CA LYS A 8 3.71 0.52 -14.76
C LYS A 8 4.49 1.81 -14.47
N LYS A 9 3.80 2.82 -13.95
CA LYS A 9 4.43 3.94 -13.27
C LYS A 9 4.72 3.47 -11.85
N GLY A 10 6.01 3.33 -11.51
CA GLY A 10 6.43 3.08 -10.12
C GLY A 10 5.98 4.21 -9.20
N CYS A 11 6.33 4.10 -7.91
CA CYS A 11 5.96 5.02 -6.81
C CYS A 11 6.18 6.54 -7.03
N ALA A 12 6.77 6.96 -8.15
CA ALA A 12 7.03 8.34 -8.52
C ALA A 12 6.00 8.88 -9.54
N PHE A 13 4.75 9.19 -9.13
CA PHE A 13 3.95 10.17 -9.88
C PHE A 13 2.79 10.76 -9.04
N GLY A 14 2.77 12.10 -8.92
CA GLY A 14 1.59 12.86 -8.49
C GLY A 14 1.75 13.64 -7.19
N TYR A 15 2.56 14.72 -7.20
CA TYR A 15 2.28 15.87 -6.34
C TYR A 15 1.57 16.92 -7.21
N LYS A 16 0.42 17.40 -6.74
CA LYS A 16 -0.34 18.50 -7.36
C LYS A 16 0.55 19.74 -7.48
N GLU A 17 0.41 20.45 -8.60
CA GLU A 17 1.11 21.68 -8.99
C GLU A 17 0.87 22.92 -8.08
N ASP A 18 0.50 22.75 -6.80
CA ASP A 18 0.06 23.84 -5.92
C ASP A 18 1.01 24.18 -4.76
N LEU A 19 2.25 23.68 -4.75
CA LEU A 19 3.30 24.17 -3.84
C LEU A 19 4.24 25.13 -4.58
N LYS A 20 3.68 26.27 -5.01
CA LYS A 20 4.52 27.39 -5.44
C LYS A 20 5.28 27.95 -4.23
N GLN A 21 6.61 27.87 -4.35
CA GLN A 21 7.59 28.76 -3.74
C GLN A 21 7.78 28.63 -2.22
N ASN A 22 8.45 27.57 -1.77
CA ASN A 22 9.27 27.66 -0.56
C ASN A 22 10.76 27.55 -0.90
N ARG A 23 11.48 28.63 -0.56
CA ARG A 23 12.82 28.99 -1.01
C ARG A 23 13.96 28.23 -0.30
N HIS A 24 13.70 27.00 0.16
CA HIS A 24 14.70 26.07 0.69
C HIS A 24 14.31 24.66 0.25
N GLY A 25 15.03 24.15 -0.76
CA GLY A 25 14.69 22.95 -1.53
C GLY A 25 14.51 21.68 -0.70
N GLN A 26 13.29 21.15 -0.70
CA GLN A 26 12.92 19.85 -0.14
C GLN A 26 12.59 18.81 -1.23
N GLU A 27 13.03 19.02 -2.48
CA GLU A 27 12.83 18.03 -3.56
C GLU A 27 13.81 16.84 -3.49
N GLY A 28 14.91 16.96 -2.73
CA GLY A 28 15.98 15.95 -2.66
C GLY A 28 15.77 14.79 -1.68
N GLY A 29 14.84 14.88 -0.73
CA GLY A 29 14.68 13.86 0.32
C GLY A 29 13.88 12.62 -0.09
N ILE A 30 12.89 12.81 -0.97
CA ILE A 30 11.93 11.75 -1.35
C ILE A 30 12.57 10.77 -2.35
N ILE A 31 13.35 11.29 -3.31
CA ILE A 31 14.02 10.47 -4.33
C ILE A 31 15.12 9.61 -3.70
N TRP A 32 15.85 10.16 -2.72
CA TRP A 32 16.97 9.48 -2.07
C TRP A 32 16.55 8.25 -1.26
N TRP A 33 15.42 8.33 -0.54
CA TRP A 33 14.97 7.20 0.29
C TRP A 33 14.51 6.00 -0.56
N GLU A 34 13.82 6.24 -1.68
CA GLU A 34 13.40 5.13 -2.54
C GLU A 34 14.60 4.39 -3.15
N GLU A 35 15.65 5.11 -3.54
CA GLU A 35 16.91 4.54 -4.05
C GLU A 35 17.59 3.65 -3.00
N VAL A 36 17.70 4.12 -1.75
CA VAL A 36 18.26 3.32 -0.64
C VAL A 36 17.45 2.04 -0.43
N LEU A 37 16.13 2.12 -0.41
CA LEU A 37 15.28 0.92 -0.24
C LEU A 37 15.39 -0.04 -1.42
N LYS A 38 15.55 0.46 -2.64
CA LYS A 38 15.80 -0.35 -3.84
C LYS A 38 17.17 -1.04 -3.78
N GLU A 39 18.20 -0.35 -3.29
CA GLU A 39 19.52 -0.94 -3.09
C GLU A 39 19.49 -2.02 -2.00
N CYS A 40 18.86 -1.75 -0.86
CA CYS A 40 18.65 -2.76 0.18
C CYS A 40 17.83 -3.97 -0.32
N ARG A 41 16.86 -3.73 -1.22
CA ARG A 41 16.12 -4.80 -1.89
C ARG A 41 17.02 -5.62 -2.82
N ALA A 42 17.87 -4.97 -3.61
CA ALA A 42 18.79 -5.63 -4.53
C ALA A 42 19.83 -6.48 -3.78
N GLN A 43 20.23 -6.04 -2.59
CA GLN A 43 21.12 -6.76 -1.68
C GLN A 43 20.39 -7.85 -0.85
N GLU A 44 19.07 -7.98 -1.00
CA GLU A 44 18.22 -8.87 -0.20
C GLU A 44 18.37 -8.69 1.33
N THR A 45 18.74 -7.50 1.78
CA THR A 45 19.06 -7.19 3.19
C THR A 45 17.87 -7.44 4.12
N PHE A 46 16.65 -7.18 3.64
CA PHE A 46 15.43 -7.34 4.41
C PHE A 46 14.43 -8.24 3.67
N ILE A 47 13.94 -9.27 4.36
CA ILE A 47 12.91 -10.20 3.85
C ILE A 47 11.63 -9.47 3.41
N THR A 48 11.28 -8.38 4.09
CA THR A 48 10.07 -7.60 3.83
C THR A 48 10.09 -6.96 2.44
N LEU A 49 11.27 -6.51 1.98
CA LEU A 49 11.45 -5.85 0.68
C LEU A 49 11.27 -6.80 -0.52
N LYS A 50 11.23 -8.13 -0.30
CA LYS A 50 10.82 -9.09 -1.34
C LYS A 50 9.37 -8.89 -1.77
N GLY A 51 8.55 -8.26 -0.93
CA GLY A 51 7.15 -7.96 -1.18
C GLY A 51 6.89 -6.63 -1.88
N TRP A 52 7.86 -6.04 -2.58
CA TRP A 52 7.72 -4.78 -3.30
C TRP A 52 6.59 -4.84 -4.34
N ARG A 53 5.71 -3.84 -4.35
CA ARG A 53 4.48 -3.84 -5.17
C ARG A 53 4.31 -2.64 -6.06
N ASP A 54 5.20 -1.65 -5.96
CA ASP A 54 4.98 -0.32 -6.54
C ASP A 54 3.67 0.30 -6.00
N GLU A 55 3.30 -0.06 -4.77
CA GLU A 55 2.12 0.41 -4.04
C GLU A 55 2.62 1.25 -2.87
N CYS A 56 2.58 2.58 -3.04
CA CYS A 56 3.09 3.51 -2.03
C CYS A 56 2.02 3.94 -1.03
N PHE A 57 2.39 3.94 0.25
CA PHE A 57 1.62 4.52 1.34
C PHE A 57 2.19 5.87 1.75
N ASP A 58 1.31 6.75 2.22
CA ASP A 58 1.72 8.03 2.80
C ASP A 58 2.25 7.80 4.21
N VAL A 59 3.46 8.29 4.47
CA VAL A 59 4.03 8.35 5.82
C VAL A 59 3.58 9.63 6.49
N ARG A 60 2.84 9.50 7.58
CA ARG A 60 2.20 10.60 8.31
C ARG A 60 2.49 10.48 9.80
N ALA A 61 2.57 11.61 10.50
CA ALA A 61 2.68 11.63 11.96
C ALA A 61 1.37 11.24 12.68
N GLY A 62 0.24 11.26 11.96
CA GLY A 62 -1.07 10.87 12.46
C GLY A 62 -2.06 10.72 11.30
N TYR A 63 -3.23 10.14 11.56
CA TYR A 63 -4.22 9.80 10.51
C TYR A 63 -4.59 11.00 9.61
N SER A 64 -4.91 12.13 10.23
CA SER A 64 -5.31 13.37 9.53
C SER A 64 -4.15 14.33 9.26
N ALA A 65 -2.91 13.94 9.56
CA ALA A 65 -1.74 14.79 9.33
C ALA A 65 -1.36 14.80 7.84
N GLU A 66 -0.62 15.83 7.44
CA GLU A 66 -0.04 15.92 6.11
C GLU A 66 0.97 14.78 5.85
N ALA A 67 1.03 14.31 4.61
CA ALA A 67 1.99 13.30 4.18
C ALA A 67 3.39 13.91 4.11
N LEU A 68 4.32 13.34 4.87
CA LEU A 68 5.72 13.77 4.91
C LEU A 68 6.51 13.20 3.73
N LEU A 69 6.22 11.96 3.37
CA LEU A 69 6.80 11.25 2.22
C LEU A 69 5.91 10.07 1.83
N LYS A 70 6.24 9.44 0.69
CA LYS A 70 5.63 8.18 0.24
C LYS A 70 6.66 7.05 0.32
N MET A 71 6.22 5.85 0.66
CA MET A 71 7.07 4.67 0.80
C MET A 71 6.32 3.42 0.33
N ASP A 72 6.99 2.48 -0.35
CA ASP A 72 6.36 1.22 -0.73
C ASP A 72 5.83 0.49 0.51
N ARG A 73 4.62 -0.05 0.39
CA ARG A 73 3.90 -0.78 1.44
C ARG A 73 4.80 -1.78 2.17
N CYS A 74 5.67 -2.50 1.47
CA CYS A 74 6.51 -3.53 2.09
C CYS A 74 7.64 -2.98 2.97
N ALA A 75 8.05 -1.72 2.76
CA ALA A 75 9.12 -1.08 3.51
C ALA A 75 8.60 -0.40 4.79
N THR A 76 7.32 0.00 4.83
CA THR A 76 6.71 0.71 5.98
C THR A 76 6.92 0.04 7.34
N CYS A 77 6.89 -1.30 7.39
CA CYS A 77 7.08 -2.06 8.63
C CYS A 77 8.51 -2.00 9.17
N LEU A 78 9.52 -1.69 8.34
CA LEU A 78 10.91 -1.52 8.80
C LEU A 78 11.08 -0.29 9.70
N PHE A 79 10.20 0.70 9.56
CA PHE A 79 10.26 1.96 10.30
C PHE A 79 9.12 2.12 11.31
N GLY A 80 8.31 1.08 11.53
CA GLY A 80 7.16 1.13 12.43
C GLY A 80 6.09 2.13 12.00
N ILE A 81 5.96 2.39 10.69
CA ILE A 81 4.93 3.31 10.18
C ILE A 81 3.55 2.66 10.32
N CYS A 82 2.61 3.42 10.87
CA CYS A 82 1.21 3.02 10.94
C CYS A 82 0.58 3.05 9.55
N ASN A 83 0.13 1.88 9.08
CA ASN A 83 -0.65 1.74 7.87
C ASN A 83 -2.12 1.63 8.21
N TYR A 84 -2.97 2.20 7.36
CA TYR A 84 -4.42 2.14 7.50
C TYR A 84 -4.98 1.27 6.38
N GLY A 85 -5.91 0.40 6.74
CA GLY A 85 -6.67 -0.43 5.81
C GLY A 85 -8.16 -0.29 6.08
N VAL A 86 -8.96 -0.73 5.12
CA VAL A 86 -10.43 -0.73 5.23
C VAL A 86 -10.93 -2.14 5.06
N ASP A 87 -11.76 -2.55 6.01
CA ASP A 87 -12.40 -3.86 6.05
C ASP A 87 -13.92 -3.70 6.01
N ILE A 88 -14.58 -4.47 5.15
CA ILE A 88 -16.03 -4.47 4.97
C ILE A 88 -16.57 -5.86 5.35
N ASN A 89 -17.54 -5.86 6.26
CA ASN A 89 -18.28 -7.04 6.65
C ASN A 89 -19.64 -7.05 5.94
N GLY A 90 -19.91 -8.10 5.16
CA GLY A 90 -21.22 -8.33 4.58
C GLY A 90 -22.01 -9.34 5.40
N TYR A 91 -23.29 -9.07 5.62
CA TYR A 91 -24.20 -10.03 6.25
C TYR A 91 -25.57 -10.00 5.58
N VAL A 92 -26.33 -11.08 5.77
CA VAL A 92 -27.71 -11.21 5.30
C VAL A 92 -28.54 -11.91 6.37
N MET A 93 -29.81 -11.55 6.47
CA MET A 93 -30.78 -12.27 7.31
C MET A 93 -31.46 -13.33 6.45
N ASP A 94 -31.06 -14.58 6.61
CA ASP A 94 -31.67 -15.72 5.95
C ASP A 94 -32.94 -16.16 6.70
N PRO A 95 -34.07 -16.42 6.01
CA PRO A 95 -35.33 -16.79 6.65
C PRO A 95 -35.27 -18.07 7.51
N GLU A 96 -34.36 -19.01 7.21
CA GLU A 96 -34.24 -20.28 7.93
C GLU A 96 -33.02 -20.30 8.86
N LYS A 97 -31.89 -19.79 8.39
CA LYS A 97 -30.58 -19.87 9.08
C LYS A 97 -30.32 -18.67 9.99
N GLY A 98 -31.12 -17.62 9.89
CA GLY A 98 -30.90 -16.37 10.63
C GLY A 98 -29.73 -15.56 10.07
N LEU A 99 -28.97 -14.91 10.94
CA LEU A 99 -27.85 -14.05 10.56
C LEU A 99 -26.73 -14.86 9.90
N CYS A 100 -26.44 -14.57 8.63
CA CYS A 100 -25.35 -15.16 7.87
C CYS A 100 -24.31 -14.08 7.49
N ILE A 101 -23.02 -14.40 7.55
CA ILE A 101 -21.92 -13.48 7.23
C ILE A 101 -21.20 -13.97 5.96
N TRP A 102 -20.85 -13.06 5.08
CA TRP A 102 -20.02 -13.35 3.90
C TRP A 102 -18.55 -13.40 4.29
N LEU A 103 -17.93 -14.56 4.07
CA LEU A 103 -16.49 -14.76 4.15
C LEU A 103 -15.94 -15.07 2.76
N GLN A 104 -14.80 -14.49 2.42
CA GLN A 104 -14.11 -14.83 1.18
C GLN A 104 -12.97 -15.81 1.46
N ARG A 105 -12.61 -16.60 0.45
CA ARG A 105 -11.34 -17.34 0.45
C ARG A 105 -10.39 -16.63 -0.50
N ARG A 106 -9.24 -16.19 0.02
CA ARG A 106 -8.23 -15.47 -0.76
C ARG A 106 -7.73 -16.32 -1.93
N SER A 107 -7.48 -15.69 -3.08
CA SER A 107 -6.87 -16.37 -4.23
C SER A 107 -5.51 -16.98 -3.85
N GLN A 108 -5.19 -18.13 -4.43
CA GLN A 108 -3.87 -18.76 -4.26
C GLN A 108 -2.72 -17.92 -4.84
N THR A 109 -3.04 -16.98 -5.73
CA THR A 109 -2.06 -16.06 -6.34
C THR A 109 -1.80 -14.81 -5.50
N LYS A 110 -2.52 -14.61 -4.38
CA LYS A 110 -2.23 -13.50 -3.46
C LYS A 110 -0.86 -13.71 -2.83
N GLN A 111 -0.02 -12.67 -2.87
CA GLN A 111 1.32 -12.72 -2.29
C GLN A 111 1.30 -12.89 -0.77
N THR A 112 0.29 -12.36 -0.09
CA THR A 112 0.09 -12.52 1.34
C THR A 112 -1.10 -13.45 1.61
N TRP A 113 -0.86 -14.46 2.45
CA TRP A 113 -1.87 -15.38 2.97
C TRP A 113 -2.73 -16.04 1.87
N PRO A 114 -2.13 -16.71 0.88
CA PRO A 114 -2.87 -17.38 -0.18
C PRO A 114 -3.80 -18.47 0.39
N GLY A 115 -5.03 -18.53 -0.11
CA GLY A 115 -6.01 -19.57 0.24
C GLY A 115 -6.62 -19.46 1.64
N ARG A 116 -6.27 -18.43 2.43
CA ARG A 116 -6.83 -18.19 3.76
C ARG A 116 -8.24 -17.59 3.67
N TRP A 117 -9.03 -17.82 4.71
CA TRP A 117 -10.30 -17.13 4.91
C TRP A 117 -10.06 -15.69 5.29
N ASP A 118 -10.93 -14.81 4.81
CA ASP A 118 -10.84 -13.37 5.00
C ASP A 118 -12.26 -12.78 5.09
N ASN A 119 -12.36 -11.51 5.49
CA ASN A 119 -13.61 -10.76 5.50
C ASN A 119 -14.21 -10.62 4.08
N MET A 120 -15.40 -10.04 3.94
CA MET A 120 -16.02 -9.92 2.60
C MET A 120 -15.14 -9.10 1.64
N VAL A 121 -14.58 -7.97 2.11
CA VAL A 121 -13.62 -7.15 1.37
C VAL A 121 -12.62 -6.55 2.37
N GLY A 122 -11.33 -6.61 2.06
CA GLY A 122 -10.26 -6.02 2.87
C GLY A 122 -9.14 -5.48 1.98
N GLY A 123 -8.59 -4.32 2.34
CA GLY A 123 -7.61 -3.56 1.54
C GLY A 123 -6.66 -2.74 2.39
#